data_AF-A0A966SRD9-F1
#
_entry.id   AF-A0A966SRD9-F1
#
_cell.length_a   1.000
_cell.length_b   1.000
_cell.length_c   1.000
_cell.angle_alpha   90.00
_cell.angle_beta   90.00
_cell.angle_gamma   90.00
#
_symmetry.space_group_name_H-M   'P 1'
#
loop_
_entity.id
_entity.type
_entity.pdbx_description
1 polymer ?
#
loop_
_entity_poly.entity_id
_entity_poly.type
_entity_poly.pdbx_seq_one_letter_code
_entity_poly.pdbx_strand_id
1 'polypeptide(L)' 'MAVMNRRPISAFFPCFNDAGTIASMVMEALVVLRELASEYEVVVVENGSTDY' A
#
# COMPACT_ATOMS: atom_id res chain seq x y z
N MET A 1 -15.37 -15.27 21.15
CA MET A 1 -14.59 -14.26 20.43
C MET A 1 -14.62 -14.62 18.96
N ALA A 2 -15.38 -13.90 18.13
CA ALA A 2 -15.35 -14.13 16.70
C ALA A 2 -13.97 -13.74 16.18
N VAL A 3 -13.25 -14.68 15.56
CA VAL A 3 -12.09 -14.32 14.76
C VAL A 3 -12.64 -13.48 13.61
N MET A 4 -12.39 -12.16 13.63
CA MET A 4 -12.65 -11.35 12.46
C MET A 4 -11.73 -11.88 11.37
N ASN A 5 -12.30 -12.50 10.33
CA ASN A 5 -11.53 -13.00 9.20
C ASN A 5 -11.01 -11.81 8.39
N ARG A 6 -9.91 -11.21 8.87
CA ARG A 6 -9.25 -10.09 8.21
C ARG A 6 -8.49 -10.67 7.02
N ARG A 7 -9.00 -10.45 5.81
CA ARG A 7 -8.32 -10.92 4.59
C ARG A 7 -6.98 -10.20 4.45
N PRO A 8 -5.95 -10.86 3.88
CA PRO A 8 -4.71 -10.17 3.51
C PRO A 8 -5.00 -9.02 2.53
N ILE A 9 -4.26 -7.92 2.65
CA ILE A 9 -4.41 -6.74 1.77
C ILE A 9 -3.07 -6.37 1.15
N SER A 10 -3.04 -6.31 -0.18
CA SER A 10 -1.94 -5.69 -0.93
C SER A 10 -2.37 -4.31 -1.39
N ALA A 11 -1.69 -3.26 -0.91
CA ALA A 11 -1.91 -1.90 -1.37
C ALA A 11 -0.89 -1.56 -2.47
N PHE A 12 -1.38 -1.29 -3.67
CA PHE A 12 -0.57 -1.02 -4.84
C PHE A 12 -0.58 0.47 -5.19
N PHE A 13 0.61 1.06 -5.35
CA PHE A 13 0.80 2.47 -5.71
C PHE A 13 1.72 2.57 -6.93
N PRO A 14 1.20 2.91 -8.12
CA PRO A 14 2.05 3.35 -9.21
C PRO A 14 2.53 4.77 -8.89
N CYS A 15 3.84 4.98 -8.97
CA CYS A 15 4.49 6.26 -8.68
C CYS A 15 5.32 6.71 -9.89
N PHE A 16 5.38 8.03 -10.09
CA PHE A 16 6.21 8.65 -11.11
C PHE A 16 6.69 10.01 -10.62
N ASN A 17 8.01 10.17 -10.46
CA ASN A 17 8.63 11.38 -9.89
C ASN A 17 8.13 11.75 -8.47
N ASP A 18 7.66 10.78 -7.68
CA ASP A 18 7.09 10.99 -6.34
C ASP A 18 8.14 11.05 -5.21
N ALA A 19 9.40 11.37 -5.51
CA ALA A 19 10.48 11.35 -4.52
C ALA A 19 10.21 12.22 -3.28
N GLY A 20 9.41 13.29 -3.42
CA GLY A 20 9.05 14.20 -2.33
C GLY A 20 7.93 13.69 -1.41
N THR A 21 7.15 12.70 -1.83
CA THR A 21 5.90 12.27 -1.16
C THR A 21 5.82 10.75 -0.93
N ILE A 22 6.64 9.96 -1.62
CA ILE A 22 6.64 8.49 -1.54
C ILE A 22 6.78 7.98 -0.10
N ALA A 23 7.64 8.61 0.71
CA ALA A 23 7.85 8.19 2.09
C ALA A 23 6.60 8.41 2.97
N SER A 24 5.96 9.58 2.87
CA SER A 24 4.75 9.86 3.66
C SER A 24 3.58 9.00 3.20
N MET A 25 3.41 8.81 1.90
CA MET A 25 2.38 7.92 1.33
C MET A 25 2.51 6.49 1.86
N VAL A 26 3.71 5.91 1.81
CA VAL A 26 3.96 4.54 2.31
C VAL A 26 3.66 4.47 3.82
N MET A 27 4.08 5.46 4.60
CA MET A 27 3.83 5.47 6.05
C MET A 27 2.33 5.56 6.38
N GLU A 28 1.58 6.40 5.69
CA GLU A 28 0.12 6.51 5.87
C GLU A 28 -0.59 5.22 5.49
N ALA A 29 -0.21 4.58 4.38
CA ALA A 29 -0.75 3.29 3.98
C ALA A 29 -0.51 2.22 5.05
N LEU A 30 0.70 2.16 5.62
CA LEU A 30 1.03 1.20 6.68
C LEU A 30 0.23 1.43 7.97
N VAL A 31 -0.06 2.67 8.34
CA VAL A 31 -0.91 3.00 9.50
C VAL A 31 -2.31 2.43 9.30
N VAL A 32 -2.92 2.69 8.14
CA VAL A 32 -4.28 2.20 7.82
C VAL A 32 -4.30 0.68 7.72
N LEU A 33 -3.34 0.06 7.03
CA LEU A 33 -3.31 -1.39 6.82
C LEU A 33 -3.17 -2.17 8.13
N ARG A 34 -2.43 -1.64 9.11
CA ARG A 34 -2.32 -2.23 10.46
C ARG A 34 -3.67 -2.32 11.17
N GLU A 35 -4.56 -1.36 10.93
CA GLU A 35 -5.91 -1.39 11.49
C GLU A 35 -6.87 -2.27 10.69
N LEU A 36 -6.57 -2.53 9.41
CA LEU A 36 -7.45 -3.20 8.45
C LEU A 36 -7.14 -4.69 8.23
N ALA A 37 -5.89 -5.14 8.36
CA ALA A 37 -5.48 -6.51 8.06
C ALA A 37 -4.45 -7.07 9.05
N SER A 38 -4.46 -8.39 9.22
CA SER A 38 -3.41 -9.11 9.97
C SER A 38 -2.16 -9.36 9.13
N GLU A 39 -2.32 -9.44 7.82
CA GLU A 39 -1.25 -9.60 6.83
C GLU A 39 -1.44 -8.55 5.74
N TYR A 40 -0.39 -7.80 5.43
CA TYR A 40 -0.47 -6.75 4.43
C TYR A 40 0.89 -6.44 3.81
N GLU A 41 0.86 -5.93 2.58
CA GLU A 41 2.03 -5.42 1.87
C GLU A 41 1.71 -4.09 1.19
N VAL A 42 2.75 -3.28 1.00
CA VAL A 42 2.69 -2.06 0.19
C VAL A 42 3.63 -2.26 -0.99
N VAL A 43 3.07 -2.24 -2.19
CA VAL A 43 3.78 -2.44 -3.45
C VAL A 43 3.86 -1.09 -4.16
N VAL A 44 5.07 -0.55 -4.29
CA VAL A 44 5.32 0.70 -5.02
C VAL A 44 6.01 0.35 -6.34
N VAL A 45 5.46 0.86 -7.44
CA VAL A 45 5.99 0.62 -8.79
C VAL A 45 6.34 1.93 -9.47
N GLU A 46 7.62 2.10 -9.79
CA GLU A 46 8.10 3.22 -10.60
C GLU A 46 7.66 3.03 -12.06
N ASN A 47 6.91 4.00 -12.60
CA ASN A 47 6.46 4.02 -13.99
C ASN A 47 5.74 2.73 -14.43
N GLY A 48 4.62 2.42 -13.76
CA GLY A 48 3.87 1.16 -13.92
C GLY A 48 3.10 0.97 -15.23
N SER A 49 3.25 1.85 -16.23
CA SER A 49 2.69 1.68 -17.56
C SER A 49 3.57 2.35 -18.63
N THR A 50 3.55 1.79 -19.84
CA THR A 50 4.24 2.33 -21.02
C THR A 50 3.31 2.46 -22.23
N ASP A 51 2.00 2.51 -22.00
CA ASP A 51 0.94 2.42 -23.01
C ASP A 51 0.61 3.76 -23.70
N TYR A 52 1.58 4.67 -23.79
CA TYR A 52 1.48 5.97 -24.48
C TYR A 52 0.94 5.84 -25.92
#